data_AF-A0A836UE48-F1
#
_entry.id   AF-A0A836UE48-F1
#
_cell.length_a   1.000
_cell.length_b   1.000
_cell.length_c   1.000
_cell.angle_alpha   90.00
_cell.angle_beta   90.00
_cell.angle_gamma   90.00
#
_symmetry.space_group_name_H-M   'P 1'
#
loop_
_entity.id
_entity.type
_entity.pdbx_description
1 polymer ?
#
loop_
_entity_poly.entity_id
_entity_poly.type
_entity_poly.pdbx_seq_one_letter_code
_entity_poly.pdbx_strand_id
1 'polypeptide(L)'
;MNYLPSRSSTVDNAPADTMDRPSLFAIMSLTTLALAIYIPDMLSAAQAQEMEKKAQSDSHSRKVLDVRPARAFTRAVNALYPMLQAAGEPDWSIERLHGVLGNSFSFEMRKGGGKVWQEANLEWWNKLPALELGIPVRRIEGNKGSDLTDITEAAWEAVRASIDRGVPAVGLCPMSPRPGAAHDWGLLVGYDTSAKTYTVRRRHEDFQVKFDEIVYDDRSRFCVLIYDPTKKVDAARVNAESLRNAVAFAKGTRFTIEGYKYPVDARGFAALELWRDEIASGAPIPAQQSPKSEGFFADSQYNSNELRFIRHYAAEYCRELVDLFPSTASNLEGAASHYDLVSAAASKLALVFLRAEDTGELAASDRMKASGLISKALQAERDAIANIEAALSQIGD
;
A
#
# COMPACT_ATOMS: atom_id res chain seq x y z
N MET A 1 28.94 11.93 30.15
CA MET A 1 30.05 11.79 29.18
C MET A 1 29.99 13.01 28.27
N ASN A 2 30.87 13.98 28.55
CA ASN A 2 31.02 15.22 27.80
C ASN A 2 32.06 15.00 26.70
N TYR A 3 31.78 15.41 25.46
CA TYR A 3 32.81 15.66 24.46
C TYR A 3 32.38 16.77 23.48
N LEU A 4 32.84 17.98 23.76
CA LEU A 4 33.38 18.92 22.78
C LEU A 4 34.81 19.22 23.25
N PRO A 5 35.79 19.35 22.33
CA PRO A 5 36.26 20.67 21.88
C PRO A 5 36.73 20.62 20.39
N SER A 6 37.22 21.63 19.66
CA SER A 6 37.62 23.03 19.85
C SER A 6 37.87 23.67 18.46
N ARG A 7 37.85 25.01 18.43
CA ARG A 7 38.21 25.95 17.36
C ARG A 7 39.70 25.94 16.92
N SER A 8 39.98 26.52 15.74
CA SER A 8 41.17 27.38 15.39
C SER A 8 41.11 27.76 13.89
N SER A 9 40.74 29.01 13.49
CA SER A 9 41.57 30.17 13.05
C SER A 9 42.53 29.88 11.88
N THR A 10 42.51 30.58 10.73
CA THR A 10 42.98 31.96 10.39
C THR A 10 42.44 32.37 8.99
N VAL A 11 41.91 33.56 8.68
CA VAL A 11 42.54 34.88 8.41
C VAL A 11 43.57 34.86 7.26
N ASP A 12 43.22 35.35 6.05
CA ASP A 12 43.69 36.64 5.47
C ASP A 12 43.56 36.82 3.92
N ASN A 13 43.19 38.06 3.56
CA ASN A 13 43.58 38.89 2.39
C ASN A 13 43.04 38.68 0.95
N ALA A 14 42.22 39.66 0.53
CA ALA A 14 42.09 40.24 -0.82
C ALA A 14 43.26 41.26 -1.07
N PRO A 15 43.30 42.15 -2.10
CA PRO A 15 42.48 42.37 -3.31
C PRO A 15 43.31 42.72 -4.60
N ALA A 16 42.65 43.02 -5.72
CA ALA A 16 43.00 43.97 -6.82
C ALA A 16 42.15 43.60 -8.05
N ASP A 17 41.17 44.34 -8.58
CA ASP A 17 41.00 45.76 -8.89
C ASP A 17 42.05 46.33 -9.86
N THR A 18 41.68 46.42 -11.15
CA THR A 18 42.21 47.36 -12.14
C THR A 18 41.16 47.57 -13.24
N MET A 19 40.49 48.73 -13.18
CA MET A 19 40.02 49.45 -14.36
C MET A 19 41.24 50.01 -15.12
N ASP A 20 41.24 50.00 -16.46
CA ASP A 20 41.02 51.25 -17.21
C ASP A 20 40.85 51.07 -18.73
N ARG A 21 40.07 51.99 -19.29
CA ARG A 21 39.76 52.28 -20.71
C ARG A 21 40.97 52.96 -21.42
N PRO A 22 40.98 53.37 -22.72
CA PRO A 22 39.86 53.79 -23.61
C PRO A 22 40.00 53.32 -25.09
N SER A 23 39.04 53.54 -25.99
CA SER A 23 39.03 54.74 -26.85
C SER A 23 37.81 54.82 -27.79
N LEU A 24 37.40 56.07 -28.00
CA LEU A 24 36.45 56.63 -28.95
C LEU A 24 36.69 56.21 -30.41
N PHE A 25 35.61 55.96 -31.16
CA PHE A 25 35.41 56.52 -32.50
C PHE A 25 33.90 56.68 -32.79
N ALA A 26 33.51 57.91 -33.13
CA ALA A 26 32.21 58.27 -33.68
C ALA A 26 32.24 58.16 -35.21
N ILE A 27 31.08 57.95 -35.86
CA ILE A 27 30.55 58.73 -37.01
C ILE A 27 29.29 58.05 -37.61
N MET A 28 28.21 58.85 -37.61
CA MET A 28 27.08 58.98 -38.57
C MET A 28 26.27 57.77 -39.05
N SER A 29 24.93 57.82 -38.83
CA SER A 29 24.00 58.47 -39.79
C SER A 29 22.55 58.42 -39.32
N LEU A 30 21.88 59.59 -39.36
CA LEU A 30 20.42 59.73 -39.36
C LEU A 30 19.86 59.27 -40.71
N THR A 31 18.75 58.53 -40.71
CA THR A 31 17.44 58.90 -41.31
C THR A 31 16.52 57.69 -41.43
N THR A 32 15.49 57.59 -40.59
CA THR A 32 14.11 57.27 -41.00
C THR A 32 13.16 57.63 -39.86
N LEU A 33 12.29 58.62 -40.08
CA LEU A 33 11.20 59.01 -39.19
C LEU A 33 9.88 58.61 -39.86
N ALA A 34 8.92 58.21 -39.02
CA ALA A 34 7.47 58.11 -39.23
C ALA A 34 6.93 56.78 -39.77
N LEU A 35 6.51 55.88 -38.86
CA LEU A 35 5.09 55.54 -38.59
C LEU A 35 5.01 54.43 -37.52
N ALA A 36 5.04 54.76 -36.23
CA ALA A 36 4.73 53.81 -35.15
C ALA A 36 4.48 54.56 -33.83
N ILE A 37 3.46 55.41 -33.81
CA ILE A 37 2.94 55.94 -32.56
C ILE A 37 1.53 55.35 -32.42
N TYR A 38 1.31 54.66 -31.29
CA TYR A 38 0.02 54.29 -30.70
C TYR A 38 -0.54 52.84 -30.79
N ILE A 39 0.24 51.76 -30.91
CA ILE A 39 -0.23 50.41 -30.52
C ILE A 39 0.87 49.45 -29.94
N PRO A 40 1.61 49.78 -28.85
CA PRO A 40 2.31 48.73 -28.07
C PRO A 40 1.70 48.45 -26.69
N ASP A 41 1.11 49.45 -26.03
CA ASP A 41 0.74 49.31 -24.61
C ASP A 41 -0.57 48.55 -24.38
N MET A 42 -1.52 48.61 -25.32
CA MET A 42 -2.81 47.90 -25.17
C MET A 42 -2.69 46.39 -25.43
N LEU A 43 -1.83 45.94 -26.36
CA LEU A 43 -1.59 44.52 -26.59
C LEU A 43 -0.77 43.90 -25.44
N SER A 44 0.20 44.64 -24.90
CA SER A 44 1.01 44.24 -23.74
C SER A 44 0.18 44.13 -22.46
N ALA A 45 -0.69 45.11 -22.18
CA ALA A 45 -1.56 45.08 -21.01
C ALA A 45 -2.65 44.01 -21.10
N ALA A 46 -3.22 43.76 -22.29
CA ALA A 46 -4.19 42.68 -22.49
C ALA A 46 -3.55 41.29 -22.37
N GLN A 47 -2.34 41.10 -22.91
CA GLN A 47 -1.57 39.86 -22.75
C GLN A 47 -1.08 39.67 -21.32
N ALA A 48 -0.67 40.73 -20.63
CA ALA A 48 -0.30 40.69 -19.21
C ALA A 48 -1.51 40.41 -18.32
N GLN A 49 -2.68 41.00 -18.60
CA GLN A 49 -3.92 40.69 -17.89
C GLN A 49 -4.44 39.29 -18.20
N GLU A 50 -4.25 38.78 -19.41
CA GLU A 50 -4.62 37.42 -19.78
C GLU A 50 -3.65 36.39 -19.16
N MET A 51 -2.36 36.72 -19.08
CA MET A 51 -1.37 35.95 -18.32
C MET A 51 -1.60 36.01 -16.81
N GLU A 52 -1.99 37.17 -16.26
CA GLU A 52 -2.41 37.31 -14.85
C GLU A 52 -3.70 36.56 -14.59
N LYS A 53 -4.72 36.67 -15.45
CA LYS A 53 -5.95 35.88 -15.33
C LYS A 53 -5.69 34.39 -15.43
N LYS A 54 -4.77 33.97 -16.29
CA LYS A 54 -4.37 32.56 -16.43
C LYS A 54 -3.59 32.10 -15.21
N ALA A 55 -2.66 32.91 -14.70
CA ALA A 55 -1.93 32.64 -13.46
C ALA A 55 -2.83 32.65 -12.21
N GLN A 56 -3.88 33.47 -12.20
CA GLN A 56 -4.85 33.62 -11.10
C GLN A 56 -5.98 32.58 -11.20
N SER A 57 -6.30 32.13 -12.42
CA SER A 57 -7.12 30.93 -12.70
C SER A 57 -6.36 29.66 -12.28
N ASP A 58 -5.05 29.59 -12.55
CA ASP A 58 -4.18 28.49 -12.11
C ASP A 58 -3.98 28.52 -10.58
N SER A 59 -4.03 29.71 -9.93
CA SER A 59 -3.89 29.85 -8.48
C SER A 59 -5.11 29.35 -7.68
N HIS A 60 -6.29 29.26 -8.30
CA HIS A 60 -7.53 28.74 -7.69
C HIS A 60 -8.05 27.47 -8.40
N SER A 61 -7.14 26.61 -8.83
CA SER A 61 -7.50 25.35 -9.46
C SER A 61 -7.97 24.31 -8.42
N ARG A 62 -9.18 23.80 -8.63
CA ARG A 62 -9.70 22.62 -7.94
C ARG A 62 -9.93 21.53 -8.97
N LYS A 63 -9.40 20.34 -8.73
CA LYS A 63 -9.59 19.17 -9.58
C LYS A 63 -9.99 17.97 -8.74
N VAL A 64 -10.99 17.22 -9.19
CA VAL A 64 -11.41 15.96 -8.55
C VAL A 64 -11.68 14.95 -9.66
N LEU A 65 -10.95 13.83 -9.62
CA LEU A 65 -11.15 12.70 -10.51
C LEU A 65 -12.36 11.89 -10.06
N ASP A 66 -13.09 11.32 -11.02
CA ASP A 66 -14.16 10.38 -10.72
C ASP A 66 -13.65 8.93 -10.66
N VAL A 67 -12.71 8.67 -9.75
CA VAL A 67 -12.18 7.33 -9.49
C VAL A 67 -12.63 6.89 -8.09
N ARG A 68 -13.12 5.65 -7.96
CA ARG A 68 -13.61 5.11 -6.68
C ARG A 68 -12.68 4.01 -6.14
N PRO A 69 -12.56 3.87 -4.81
CA PRO A 69 -11.89 2.72 -4.21
C PRO A 69 -12.52 1.40 -4.71
N ALA A 70 -11.69 0.39 -4.90
CA ALA A 70 -12.16 -0.95 -5.26
C ALA A 70 -12.85 -1.65 -4.09
N ARG A 71 -13.50 -2.78 -4.39
CA ARG A 71 -14.01 -3.73 -3.39
C ARG A 71 -13.06 -4.93 -3.30
N ALA A 72 -11.91 -4.70 -2.71
CA ALA A 72 -10.89 -5.69 -2.38
C ALA A 72 -10.89 -6.00 -0.87
N PHE A 73 -10.21 -7.09 -0.52
CA PHE A 73 -10.14 -7.58 0.85
C PHE A 73 -9.33 -6.64 1.76
N THR A 74 -8.19 -6.16 1.29
CA THR A 74 -7.33 -5.27 2.08
C THR A 74 -7.46 -3.81 1.67
N ARG A 75 -7.09 -2.95 2.62
CA ARG A 75 -7.16 -1.50 2.49
C ARG A 75 -6.17 -0.98 1.46
N ALA A 76 -4.94 -1.52 1.42
CA ALA A 76 -3.96 -1.10 0.42
C ALA A 76 -4.44 -1.42 -1.01
N VAL A 77 -4.94 -2.64 -1.26
CA VAL A 77 -5.41 -3.04 -2.60
C VAL A 77 -6.64 -2.24 -3.03
N ASN A 78 -7.54 -1.89 -2.09
CA ASN A 78 -8.68 -1.00 -2.36
C ASN A 78 -8.28 0.33 -3.00
N ALA A 79 -7.09 0.85 -2.67
CA ALA A 79 -6.59 2.12 -3.19
C ALA A 79 -5.60 1.93 -4.35
N LEU A 80 -4.72 0.93 -4.29
CA LEU A 80 -3.70 0.68 -5.33
C LEU A 80 -4.32 0.26 -6.67
N TYR A 81 -5.29 -0.66 -6.66
CA TYR A 81 -5.92 -1.15 -7.88
C TYR A 81 -6.51 -0.02 -8.75
N PRO A 82 -7.43 0.83 -8.23
CA PRO A 82 -8.00 1.89 -9.06
C PRO A 82 -6.99 2.96 -9.51
N MET A 83 -5.90 3.16 -8.76
CA MET A 83 -4.80 4.01 -9.23
C MET A 83 -4.11 3.42 -10.47
N LEU A 84 -3.79 2.13 -10.45
CA LEU A 84 -3.15 1.44 -11.57
C LEU A 84 -4.08 1.38 -12.79
N GLN A 85 -5.37 1.09 -12.58
CA GLN A 85 -6.36 1.11 -13.65
C GLN A 85 -6.49 2.50 -14.30
N ALA A 86 -6.52 3.57 -13.50
CA ALA A 86 -6.53 4.94 -14.02
C ALA A 86 -5.23 5.33 -14.74
N ALA A 87 -4.11 4.69 -14.39
CA ALA A 87 -2.83 4.85 -15.06
C ALA A 87 -2.72 4.08 -16.39
N GLY A 88 -3.73 3.27 -16.75
CA GLY A 88 -3.69 2.44 -17.96
C GLY A 88 -2.86 1.16 -17.79
N GLU A 89 -2.82 0.60 -16.59
CA GLU A 89 -2.10 -0.64 -16.25
C GLU A 89 -3.09 -1.81 -16.05
N PRO A 90 -3.75 -2.33 -17.12
CA PRO A 90 -4.83 -3.31 -17.01
C PRO A 90 -4.37 -4.67 -16.48
N ASP A 91 -3.09 -4.99 -16.62
CA ASP A 91 -2.50 -6.27 -16.22
C ASP A 91 -2.44 -6.44 -14.69
N TRP A 92 -2.70 -5.39 -13.91
CA TRP A 92 -2.79 -5.47 -12.45
C TRP A 92 -4.23 -5.71 -12.01
N SER A 93 -4.58 -6.99 -11.79
CA SER A 93 -5.82 -7.39 -11.12
C SER A 93 -5.76 -7.21 -9.60
N ILE A 94 -6.90 -7.37 -8.93
CA ILE A 94 -6.99 -7.34 -7.46
C ILE A 94 -6.23 -8.54 -6.87
N GLU A 95 -6.38 -9.69 -7.50
CA GLU A 95 -5.79 -10.99 -7.16
C GLU A 95 -4.26 -10.90 -7.26
N ARG A 96 -3.74 -10.33 -8.35
CA ARG A 96 -2.31 -10.06 -8.55
C ARG A 96 -1.73 -9.14 -7.51
N LEU A 97 -2.44 -8.06 -7.18
CA LEU A 97 -2.01 -7.16 -6.12
C LEU A 97 -1.99 -7.87 -4.76
N HIS A 98 -2.99 -8.69 -4.43
CA HIS A 98 -2.97 -9.46 -3.19
C HIS A 98 -1.84 -10.49 -3.15
N GLY A 99 -1.55 -11.17 -4.27
CA GLY A 99 -0.46 -12.12 -4.41
C GLY A 99 0.91 -11.45 -4.23
N VAL A 100 1.18 -10.38 -4.98
CA VAL A 100 2.45 -9.65 -4.93
C VAL A 100 2.68 -8.98 -3.57
N LEU A 101 1.63 -8.43 -2.95
CA LEU A 101 1.72 -7.85 -1.61
C LEU A 101 1.87 -8.89 -0.48
N GLY A 102 1.75 -10.19 -0.80
CA GLY A 102 1.82 -11.29 0.17
C GLY A 102 0.55 -11.52 0.98
N ASN A 103 -0.48 -10.70 0.78
CA ASN A 103 -1.77 -10.78 1.47
C ASN A 103 -2.46 -12.13 1.24
N SER A 104 -2.34 -12.70 0.03
CA SER A 104 -2.94 -14.00 -0.31
C SER A 104 -2.32 -15.18 0.46
N PHE A 105 -1.08 -15.04 0.92
CA PHE A 105 -0.28 -16.17 1.45
C PHE A 105 -0.04 -16.10 2.96
N SER A 106 -0.04 -14.91 3.54
CA SER A 106 0.07 -14.74 4.99
C SER A 106 -1.13 -15.36 5.70
N PHE A 107 -0.87 -16.02 6.83
CA PHE A 107 -1.91 -16.43 7.77
C PHE A 107 -1.27 -16.57 9.15
N GLU A 108 -1.88 -15.98 10.16
CA GLU A 108 -1.34 -15.86 11.50
C GLU A 108 -2.40 -16.23 12.54
N MET A 109 -1.97 -16.82 13.66
CA MET A 109 -2.85 -17.22 14.76
C MET A 109 -2.24 -16.88 16.12
N ARG A 110 -3.12 -16.62 17.08
CA ARG A 110 -2.80 -16.49 18.51
C ARG A 110 -3.25 -17.74 19.26
N LYS A 111 -2.58 -18.04 20.36
CA LYS A 111 -3.05 -19.03 21.34
C LYS A 111 -4.45 -18.66 21.81
N GLY A 112 -5.28 -19.67 22.01
CA GLY A 112 -6.70 -19.50 22.30
C GLY A 112 -7.54 -18.94 21.13
N GLY A 113 -7.02 -18.93 19.89
CA GLY A 113 -7.82 -18.76 18.67
C GLY A 113 -8.49 -17.40 18.44
N GLY A 114 -8.21 -16.39 19.27
CA GLY A 114 -8.92 -15.12 19.11
C GLY A 114 -8.37 -14.22 17.99
N LYS A 115 -8.93 -13.01 17.90
CA LYS A 115 -8.91 -12.19 16.67
C LYS A 115 -7.49 -11.82 16.23
N VAL A 116 -7.15 -12.17 15.00
CA VAL A 116 -5.89 -11.76 14.37
C VAL A 116 -6.16 -10.91 13.17
N TRP A 117 -5.60 -9.70 13.18
CA TRP A 117 -5.74 -8.77 12.07
C TRP A 117 -4.73 -9.12 10.97
N GLN A 118 -5.15 -9.95 10.01
CA GLN A 118 -4.25 -10.67 9.09
C GLN A 118 -3.40 -9.73 8.20
N GLU A 119 -3.92 -8.57 7.81
CA GLU A 119 -3.20 -7.59 6.99
C GLU A 119 -2.32 -6.63 7.80
N ALA A 120 -2.46 -6.58 9.13
CA ALA A 120 -1.89 -5.50 9.94
C ALA A 120 -0.36 -5.46 9.91
N ASN A 121 0.24 -6.64 10.03
CA ASN A 121 1.69 -6.79 10.02
C ASN A 121 2.29 -6.53 8.63
N LEU A 122 1.55 -6.83 7.56
CA LEU A 122 1.97 -6.60 6.17
C LEU A 122 1.85 -5.15 5.73
N GLU A 123 0.66 -4.56 5.90
CA GLU A 123 0.33 -3.28 5.27
C GLU A 123 0.76 -2.07 6.09
N TRP A 124 0.84 -2.19 7.42
CA TRP A 124 1.20 -1.06 8.28
C TRP A 124 2.57 -1.21 8.90
N TRP A 125 2.95 -2.40 9.38
CA TRP A 125 4.22 -2.53 10.10
C TRP A 125 5.41 -2.79 9.17
N ASN A 126 5.31 -3.77 8.27
CA ASN A 126 6.42 -4.18 7.41
C ASN A 126 6.69 -3.27 6.20
N LYS A 127 6.08 -2.08 6.12
CA LYS A 127 6.33 -1.07 5.06
C LYS A 127 6.09 -1.59 3.62
N LEU A 128 5.05 -2.41 3.37
CA LEU A 128 4.73 -2.98 2.04
C LEU A 128 6.02 -3.26 1.22
N PRO A 129 6.91 -4.18 1.65
CA PRO A 129 8.18 -4.44 0.96
C PRO A 129 7.95 -4.80 -0.50
N ALA A 130 6.77 -5.35 -0.79
CA ALA A 130 6.27 -5.64 -2.12
C ALA A 130 6.16 -4.45 -3.09
N LEU A 131 6.18 -3.19 -2.61
CA LEU A 131 6.33 -2.06 -3.53
C LEU A 131 7.71 -2.05 -4.23
N GLU A 132 8.72 -2.65 -3.60
CA GLU A 132 10.05 -2.84 -4.19
C GLU A 132 10.07 -4.04 -5.16
N LEU A 133 9.05 -4.90 -5.10
CA LEU A 133 8.95 -6.06 -5.99
C LEU A 133 8.61 -5.66 -7.42
N GLY A 134 8.03 -4.49 -7.66
CA GLY A 134 7.85 -3.93 -9.00
C GLY A 134 6.43 -3.45 -9.29
N ILE A 135 5.70 -2.93 -8.31
CA ILE A 135 4.53 -2.08 -8.64
C ILE A 135 5.10 -0.74 -9.14
N PRO A 136 4.61 -0.16 -10.26
CA PRO A 136 5.18 1.07 -10.85
C PRO A 136 4.78 2.30 -10.04
N VAL A 137 5.29 2.39 -8.81
CA VAL A 137 4.99 3.46 -7.86
C VAL A 137 6.26 4.09 -7.31
N ARG A 138 6.26 5.41 -7.24
CA ARG A 138 7.17 6.20 -6.43
C ARG A 138 6.57 6.38 -5.05
N ARG A 139 7.36 6.03 -4.04
CA ARG A 139 7.01 6.22 -2.63
C ARG A 139 7.66 7.51 -2.12
N ILE A 140 6.86 8.38 -1.53
CA ILE A 140 7.32 9.54 -0.76
C ILE A 140 6.94 9.26 0.70
N GLU A 141 7.92 9.05 1.57
CA GLU A 141 7.69 8.71 2.98
C GLU A 141 8.54 9.56 3.93
N GLY A 142 8.03 9.75 5.15
CA GLY A 142 8.70 10.43 6.26
C GLY A 142 8.38 9.74 7.59
N ASN A 143 9.27 9.82 8.56
CA ASN A 143 9.09 9.21 9.88
C ASN A 143 9.33 10.24 10.99
N LYS A 144 9.09 9.84 12.25
CA LYS A 144 9.43 10.66 13.44
C LYS A 144 10.88 11.15 13.37
N GLY A 145 11.06 12.47 13.38
CA GLY A 145 12.38 13.12 13.28
C GLY A 145 12.78 13.57 11.87
N SER A 146 12.02 13.23 10.83
CA SER A 146 12.16 13.85 9.50
C SER A 146 11.63 15.28 9.51
N ASP A 147 12.19 16.16 8.67
CA ASP A 147 11.50 17.41 8.33
C ASP A 147 10.32 17.08 7.43
N LEU A 148 9.15 16.97 8.05
CA LEU A 148 7.93 16.63 7.33
C LEU A 148 7.47 17.75 6.40
N THR A 149 7.94 18.99 6.57
CA THR A 149 7.50 20.14 5.77
C THR A 149 7.90 19.97 4.31
N ASP A 150 9.19 19.72 4.06
CA ASP A 150 9.70 19.53 2.70
C ASP A 150 9.10 18.26 2.05
N ILE A 151 8.90 17.21 2.85
CA ILE A 151 8.35 15.93 2.38
C ILE A 151 6.87 16.09 1.99
N THR A 152 6.06 16.79 2.79
CA THR A 152 4.64 17.00 2.49
C THR A 152 4.44 17.95 1.32
N GLU A 153 5.27 19.00 1.18
CA GLU A 153 5.25 19.89 0.00
C GLU A 153 5.67 19.14 -1.27
N ALA A 154 6.73 18.32 -1.21
CA ALA A 154 7.13 17.48 -2.35
C ALA A 154 6.04 16.46 -2.74
N ALA A 155 5.34 15.90 -1.74
CA ALA A 155 4.19 15.03 -1.99
C ALA A 155 3.01 15.80 -2.59
N TRP A 156 2.72 17.01 -2.12
CA TRP A 156 1.67 17.88 -2.64
C TRP A 156 1.83 18.15 -4.13
N GLU A 157 2.99 18.64 -4.55
CA GLU A 157 3.25 18.91 -5.96
C GLU A 157 3.18 17.65 -6.81
N ALA A 158 3.70 16.53 -6.29
CA ALA A 158 3.67 15.26 -6.99
C ALA A 158 2.26 14.67 -7.15
N VAL A 159 1.43 14.74 -6.12
CA VAL A 159 0.04 14.27 -6.15
C VAL A 159 -0.78 15.13 -7.09
N ARG A 160 -0.63 16.46 -7.04
CA ARG A 160 -1.28 17.37 -7.98
C ARG A 160 -0.94 17.05 -9.42
N ALA A 161 0.36 16.94 -9.73
CA ALA A 161 0.81 16.59 -11.08
C ALA A 161 0.26 15.23 -11.54
N SER A 162 0.13 14.24 -10.64
CA SER A 162 -0.50 12.95 -10.96
C SER A 162 -1.98 13.10 -11.30
N ILE A 163 -2.72 13.84 -10.47
CA ILE A 163 -4.15 14.12 -10.66
C ILE A 163 -4.38 14.93 -11.94
N ASP A 164 -3.48 15.83 -12.29
CA ASP A 164 -3.53 16.59 -13.54
C ASP A 164 -3.44 15.68 -14.77
N ARG A 165 -2.68 14.58 -14.69
CA ARG A 165 -2.64 13.52 -15.72
C ARG A 165 -3.81 12.55 -15.67
N GLY A 166 -4.74 12.69 -14.71
CA GLY A 166 -5.89 11.80 -14.57
C GLY A 166 -5.65 10.56 -13.69
N VAL A 167 -4.50 10.48 -13.02
CA VAL A 167 -4.12 9.33 -12.18
C VAL A 167 -4.17 9.72 -10.70
N PRO A 168 -5.01 9.09 -9.86
CA PRO A 168 -5.04 9.39 -8.43
C PRO A 168 -3.73 8.94 -7.76
N ALA A 169 -3.51 9.37 -6.52
CA ALA A 169 -2.44 8.84 -5.67
C ALA A 169 -3.03 8.03 -4.50
N VAL A 170 -2.17 7.38 -3.72
CA VAL A 170 -2.58 6.57 -2.56
C VAL A 170 -1.87 7.09 -1.32
N GLY A 171 -2.62 7.47 -0.28
CA GLY A 171 -2.08 7.95 0.99
C GLY A 171 -2.24 6.91 2.11
N LEU A 172 -1.19 6.74 2.92
CA LEU A 172 -1.26 5.99 4.18
C LEU A 172 -1.87 6.87 5.26
N CYS A 173 -2.90 6.37 5.93
CA CYS A 173 -3.56 7.01 7.06
C CYS A 173 -3.99 8.47 6.83
N PRO A 174 -4.64 8.86 5.70
CA PRO A 174 -5.26 10.18 5.62
C PRO A 174 -6.28 10.34 6.74
N MET A 175 -5.99 11.16 7.76
CA MET A 175 -6.85 11.21 8.94
C MET A 175 -8.22 11.77 8.55
N SER A 176 -9.25 10.95 8.73
CA SER A 176 -10.64 11.37 8.55
C SER A 176 -11.08 12.19 9.78
N PRO A 177 -12.01 13.15 9.62
CA PRO A 177 -12.61 13.86 10.74
C PRO A 177 -13.32 12.96 11.76
N ARG A 178 -13.60 11.69 11.41
CA ARG A 178 -14.23 10.72 12.31
C ARG A 178 -13.24 10.17 13.35
N PRO A 179 -13.56 10.21 14.66
CA PRO A 179 -12.74 9.57 15.69
C PRO A 179 -12.52 8.09 15.40
N GLY A 180 -11.27 7.61 15.50
CA GLY A 180 -10.93 6.20 15.32
C GLY A 180 -10.73 5.73 13.87
N ALA A 181 -10.83 6.61 12.88
CA ALA A 181 -10.57 6.31 11.46
C ALA A 181 -9.06 6.25 11.08
N ALA A 182 -8.19 6.12 12.08
CA ALA A 182 -6.77 5.86 11.87
C ALA A 182 -6.57 4.44 11.30
N HIS A 183 -5.45 4.20 10.63
CA HIS A 183 -5.03 2.89 10.08
C HIS A 183 -5.67 2.47 8.73
N ASP A 184 -5.87 3.37 7.78
CA ASP A 184 -6.44 3.02 6.47
C ASP A 184 -5.62 3.61 5.30
N TRP A 185 -5.64 2.95 4.15
CA TRP A 185 -5.08 3.46 2.90
C TRP A 185 -6.21 4.17 2.13
N GLY A 186 -5.97 5.42 1.72
CA GLY A 186 -6.97 6.23 1.04
C GLY A 186 -6.56 6.61 -0.38
N LEU A 187 -7.54 6.73 -1.26
CA LEU A 187 -7.33 7.21 -2.62
C LEU A 187 -7.37 8.75 -2.62
N LEU A 188 -6.27 9.39 -3.01
CA LEU A 188 -6.17 10.84 -3.19
C LEU A 188 -6.61 11.16 -4.63
N VAL A 189 -7.85 11.62 -4.79
CA VAL A 189 -8.49 11.79 -6.11
C VAL A 189 -8.62 13.24 -6.53
N GLY A 190 -8.35 14.18 -5.65
CA GLY A 190 -8.49 15.59 -5.97
C GLY A 190 -7.67 16.50 -5.08
N TYR A 191 -7.60 17.76 -5.46
CA TYR A 191 -6.93 18.80 -4.72
C TYR A 191 -7.68 20.14 -4.84
N ASP A 192 -7.44 21.02 -3.88
CA ASP A 192 -7.83 22.43 -3.90
C ASP A 192 -6.60 23.28 -3.56
N THR A 193 -6.11 24.09 -4.51
CA THR A 193 -4.91 24.92 -4.31
C THR A 193 -5.10 26.02 -3.29
N SER A 194 -6.30 26.60 -3.21
CA SER A 194 -6.59 27.70 -2.28
C SER A 194 -6.60 27.22 -0.83
N ALA A 195 -7.16 26.02 -0.60
CA ALA A 195 -7.22 25.42 0.71
C ALA A 195 -5.99 24.56 1.04
N LYS A 196 -5.12 24.26 0.06
CA LYS A 196 -4.08 23.22 0.15
C LYS A 196 -4.61 21.92 0.79
N THR A 197 -5.70 21.41 0.23
CA THR A 197 -6.33 20.16 0.70
C THR A 197 -6.35 19.11 -0.39
N TYR A 198 -6.33 17.85 0.02
CA TYR A 198 -6.68 16.72 -0.83
C TYR A 198 -8.16 16.36 -0.66
N THR A 199 -8.77 15.88 -1.74
CA THR A 199 -10.01 15.11 -1.68
C THR A 199 -9.64 13.62 -1.59
N VAL A 200 -10.05 12.97 -0.51
CA VAL A 200 -9.76 11.57 -0.20
C VAL A 200 -11.04 10.75 -0.34
N ARG A 201 -10.93 9.59 -0.99
CA ARG A 201 -12.00 8.57 -1.02
C ARG A 201 -11.51 7.29 -0.36
N ARG A 202 -12.34 6.72 0.51
CA ARG A 202 -12.17 5.41 1.17
C ARG A 202 -13.44 4.59 1.00
N ARG A 203 -13.39 3.31 1.40
CA ARG A 203 -14.48 2.34 1.19
C ARG A 203 -15.87 2.82 1.69
N HIS A 204 -15.92 3.69 2.70
CA HIS A 204 -17.17 4.13 3.34
C HIS A 204 -17.28 5.65 3.55
N GLU A 205 -16.35 6.42 2.99
CA GLU A 205 -16.33 7.87 3.21
C GLU A 205 -15.52 8.62 2.16
N ASP A 206 -15.98 9.83 1.84
CA ASP A 206 -15.26 10.84 1.11
C ASP A 206 -15.06 12.04 2.06
N PHE A 207 -13.86 12.61 2.10
CA PHE A 207 -13.56 13.76 2.95
C PHE A 207 -12.43 14.60 2.36
N GLN A 208 -12.20 15.77 2.94
CA GLN A 208 -11.05 16.62 2.64
C GLN A 208 -10.10 16.66 3.83
N VAL A 209 -8.80 16.72 3.54
CA VAL A 209 -7.74 16.80 4.55
C VAL A 209 -6.66 17.75 4.06
N LYS A 210 -6.03 18.51 4.96
CA LYS A 210 -4.87 19.34 4.60
C LYS A 210 -3.73 18.45 4.13
N PHE A 211 -2.94 18.96 3.20
CA PHE A 211 -1.91 18.15 2.55
C PHE A 211 -0.83 17.63 3.51
N ASP A 212 -0.56 18.38 4.57
CA ASP A 212 0.40 18.10 5.64
C ASP A 212 -0.22 17.38 6.86
N GLU A 213 -1.54 17.12 6.82
CA GLU A 213 -2.27 16.39 7.87
C GLU A 213 -2.54 14.91 7.51
N ILE A 214 -2.03 14.42 6.37
CA ILE A 214 -1.98 12.97 6.06
C ILE A 214 -0.81 12.32 6.82
N VAL A 215 -0.86 12.38 8.15
CA VAL A 215 0.17 11.83 9.02
C VAL A 215 -0.44 10.88 10.05
N TYR A 216 0.27 9.80 10.33
CA TYR A 216 -0.08 8.82 11.36
C TYR A 216 0.26 9.35 12.76
N ASP A 217 -0.73 9.29 13.66
CA ASP A 217 -0.61 9.63 15.09
C ASP A 217 0.19 10.94 15.34
N ASP A 218 1.03 10.98 16.38
CA ASP A 218 2.01 12.01 16.80
C ASP A 218 3.02 12.48 15.72
N ARG A 219 2.62 12.51 14.45
CA ARG A 219 3.45 12.74 13.26
C ARG A 219 4.55 11.70 13.11
N SER A 220 4.31 10.48 13.60
CA SER A 220 5.33 9.42 13.56
C SER A 220 5.53 8.84 12.16
N ARG A 221 4.57 9.02 11.23
CA ARG A 221 4.69 8.47 9.87
C ARG A 221 3.89 9.22 8.80
N PHE A 222 4.51 9.43 7.65
CA PHE A 222 3.90 9.96 6.43
C PHE A 222 4.22 9.00 5.27
N CYS A 223 3.25 8.67 4.42
CA CYS A 223 3.52 7.91 3.19
C CYS A 223 2.48 8.19 2.12
N VAL A 224 2.95 8.55 0.92
CA VAL A 224 2.14 8.69 -0.29
C VAL A 224 2.79 7.87 -1.41
N LEU A 225 1.97 7.12 -2.13
CA LEU A 225 2.34 6.33 -3.30
C LEU A 225 1.76 6.99 -4.54
N ILE A 226 2.60 7.18 -5.55
CA ILE A 226 2.25 7.87 -6.78
C ILE A 226 2.68 6.98 -7.94
N TYR A 227 1.81 6.81 -8.94
CA TYR A 227 2.18 6.08 -10.15
C TYR A 227 3.40 6.71 -10.83
N ASP A 228 4.36 5.86 -11.19
CA ASP A 228 5.63 6.24 -11.81
C ASP A 228 5.85 5.45 -13.10
N PRO A 229 5.50 6.01 -14.27
CA PRO A 229 5.63 5.33 -15.56
C PRO A 229 7.09 5.07 -15.96
N THR A 230 8.05 5.69 -15.27
CA THR A 230 9.49 5.48 -15.57
C THR A 230 10.02 4.19 -14.97
N LYS A 231 9.32 3.62 -13.98
CA LYS A 231 9.65 2.33 -13.38
C LYS A 231 9.14 1.20 -14.25
N LYS A 232 10.04 0.63 -15.06
CA LYS A 232 9.76 -0.61 -15.79
C LYS A 232 9.71 -1.80 -14.83
N VAL A 233 8.66 -2.60 -14.98
CA VAL A 233 8.40 -3.77 -14.15
C VAL A 233 8.77 -5.01 -14.94
N ASP A 234 9.72 -5.79 -14.44
CA ASP A 234 9.94 -7.16 -14.92
C ASP A 234 8.89 -8.07 -14.28
N ALA A 235 7.74 -8.22 -14.95
CA ALA A 235 6.61 -8.98 -14.45
C ALA A 235 6.98 -10.43 -14.10
N ALA A 236 7.84 -11.08 -14.89
CA ALA A 236 8.28 -12.44 -14.60
C ALA A 236 9.08 -12.49 -13.29
N ARG A 237 10.06 -11.61 -13.12
CA ARG A 237 10.84 -11.52 -11.88
C ARG A 237 9.98 -11.20 -10.66
N VAL A 238 9.05 -10.24 -10.78
CA VAL A 238 8.13 -9.85 -9.68
C VAL A 238 7.32 -11.05 -9.19
N ASN A 239 6.71 -11.78 -10.12
CA ASN A 239 5.79 -12.85 -9.78
C ASN A 239 6.54 -14.10 -9.32
N ALA A 240 7.74 -14.39 -9.87
CA ALA A 240 8.62 -15.44 -9.36
C ALA A 240 9.04 -15.16 -7.91
N GLU A 241 9.46 -13.94 -7.60
CA GLU A 241 9.80 -13.53 -6.23
C GLU A 241 8.58 -13.58 -5.29
N SER A 242 7.40 -13.24 -5.80
CA SER A 242 6.15 -13.33 -5.03
C SER A 242 5.77 -14.78 -4.71
N LEU A 243 6.02 -15.72 -5.63
CA LEU A 243 5.88 -17.16 -5.37
C LEU A 243 6.91 -17.66 -4.33
N ARG A 244 8.16 -17.19 -4.37
CA ARG A 244 9.16 -17.48 -3.32
C ARG A 244 8.70 -16.95 -1.96
N ASN A 245 8.13 -15.75 -1.95
CA ASN A 245 7.53 -15.16 -0.76
C ASN A 245 6.37 -16.02 -0.23
N ALA A 246 5.51 -16.58 -1.10
CA ALA A 246 4.43 -17.49 -0.69
C ALA A 246 4.96 -18.70 0.10
N VAL A 247 6.04 -19.32 -0.37
CA VAL A 247 6.73 -20.43 0.32
C VAL A 247 7.26 -19.96 1.69
N ALA A 248 7.91 -18.80 1.74
CA ALA A 248 8.45 -18.24 2.99
C ALA A 248 7.34 -17.88 3.99
N PHE A 249 6.18 -17.39 3.53
CA PHE A 249 5.00 -17.13 4.35
C PHE A 249 4.45 -18.41 4.96
N ALA A 250 4.25 -19.45 4.13
CA ALA A 250 3.73 -20.73 4.59
C ALA A 250 4.64 -21.40 5.62
N LYS A 251 5.96 -21.24 5.47
CA LYS A 251 6.96 -21.74 6.42
C LYS A 251 7.19 -20.83 7.63
N GLY A 252 6.54 -19.65 7.68
CA GLY A 252 6.68 -18.69 8.77
C GLY A 252 8.05 -18.00 8.84
N THR A 253 8.83 -18.04 7.75
CA THR A 253 10.20 -17.50 7.67
C THR A 253 10.29 -16.15 6.99
N ARG A 254 9.20 -15.65 6.40
CA ARG A 254 9.22 -14.41 5.62
C ARG A 254 9.64 -13.17 6.41
N PHE A 255 9.38 -13.14 7.71
CA PHE A 255 9.83 -12.07 8.61
C PHE A 255 9.86 -12.52 10.07
N THR A 256 10.64 -11.84 10.91
CA THR A 256 10.81 -12.11 12.34
C THR A 256 9.62 -11.61 13.17
N ILE A 257 9.31 -12.19 14.33
CA ILE A 257 8.17 -11.80 15.20
C ILE A 257 8.55 -10.63 16.10
N GLU A 258 9.84 -10.49 16.38
CA GLU A 258 10.40 -9.55 17.33
C GLU A 258 10.09 -8.09 16.94
N GLY A 259 9.51 -7.34 17.87
CA GLY A 259 9.24 -5.91 17.71
C GLY A 259 7.94 -5.57 16.98
N TYR A 260 7.04 -6.52 16.74
CA TYR A 260 5.75 -6.25 16.08
C TYR A 260 4.75 -5.61 17.04
N LYS A 261 4.04 -4.58 16.55
CA LYS A 261 2.95 -3.93 17.27
C LYS A 261 1.77 -4.89 17.53
N TYR A 262 1.58 -5.87 16.64
CA TYR A 262 0.53 -6.89 16.76
C TYR A 262 1.17 -8.28 16.85
N PRO A 263 1.61 -8.70 18.05
CA PRO A 263 2.27 -9.99 18.24
C PRO A 263 1.31 -11.14 17.96
N VAL A 264 1.83 -12.24 17.42
CA VAL A 264 1.11 -13.48 17.13
C VAL A 264 1.95 -14.67 17.63
N ASP A 265 1.30 -15.80 17.89
CA ASP A 265 1.98 -16.99 18.44
C ASP A 265 2.47 -17.95 17.35
N ALA A 266 1.81 -17.97 16.19
CA ALA A 266 2.16 -18.85 15.09
C ALA A 266 1.79 -18.25 13.72
N ARG A 267 2.48 -18.70 12.67
CA ARG A 267 2.34 -18.21 11.28
C ARG A 267 2.42 -19.36 10.28
N GLY A 268 1.78 -19.21 9.11
CA GLY A 268 1.80 -20.20 8.04
C GLY A 268 1.22 -21.54 8.50
N PHE A 269 1.90 -22.65 8.21
CA PHE A 269 1.47 -23.99 8.63
C PHE A 269 1.31 -24.12 10.15
N ALA A 270 2.24 -23.55 10.92
CA ALA A 270 2.18 -23.60 12.37
C ALA A 270 0.95 -22.87 12.93
N ALA A 271 0.42 -21.86 12.23
CA ALA A 271 -0.81 -21.17 12.64
C ALA A 271 -2.04 -22.09 12.55
N LEU A 272 -2.15 -22.86 11.45
CA LEU A 272 -3.22 -23.85 11.28
C LEU A 272 -3.08 -25.01 12.27
N GLU A 273 -1.86 -25.46 12.54
CA GLU A 273 -1.58 -26.50 13.56
C GLU A 273 -1.98 -26.03 14.95
N LEU A 274 -1.54 -24.84 15.35
CA LEU A 274 -1.92 -24.24 16.63
C LEU A 274 -3.44 -24.16 16.76
N TRP A 275 -4.13 -23.66 15.73
CA TRP A 275 -5.58 -23.52 15.77
C TRP A 275 -6.31 -24.86 15.90
N ARG A 276 -5.87 -25.86 15.13
CA ARG A 276 -6.40 -27.24 15.20
C ARG A 276 -6.25 -27.80 16.61
N ASP A 277 -5.07 -27.66 17.20
CA ASP A 277 -4.72 -28.27 18.47
C ASP A 277 -5.47 -27.60 19.63
N GLU A 278 -5.60 -26.28 19.61
CA GLU A 278 -6.40 -25.51 20.57
C GLU A 278 -7.87 -25.97 20.56
N ILE A 279 -8.47 -26.11 19.37
CA ILE A 279 -9.84 -26.62 19.24
C ILE A 279 -9.94 -28.05 19.74
N ALA A 280 -9.02 -28.93 19.33
CA ALA A 280 -9.04 -30.34 19.70
C ALA A 280 -8.86 -30.56 21.21
N SER A 281 -8.09 -29.68 21.88
CA SER A 281 -7.69 -29.84 23.29
C SER A 281 -8.84 -29.91 24.28
N GLY A 282 -10.02 -29.38 23.95
CA GLY A 282 -11.12 -29.30 24.92
C GLY A 282 -11.00 -28.11 25.87
N ALA A 283 -9.81 -27.51 26.00
CA ALA A 283 -9.48 -26.61 27.09
C ALA A 283 -10.34 -25.34 27.07
N PRO A 284 -10.70 -24.80 28.25
CA PRO A 284 -11.26 -23.46 28.34
C PRO A 284 -10.33 -22.47 27.66
N ILE A 285 -10.88 -21.74 26.71
CA ILE A 285 -10.10 -20.85 25.88
C ILE A 285 -9.89 -19.56 26.66
N PRO A 286 -8.62 -19.15 26.91
CA PRO A 286 -8.36 -17.95 27.69
C PRO A 286 -9.09 -16.75 27.08
N ALA A 287 -9.71 -15.93 27.94
CA ALA A 287 -10.24 -14.65 27.50
C ALA A 287 -9.09 -13.85 26.88
N GLN A 288 -9.23 -13.50 25.60
CA GLN A 288 -8.19 -12.73 24.93
C GLN A 288 -8.13 -11.32 25.51
N GLN A 289 -6.90 -10.84 25.72
CA GLN A 289 -6.62 -9.47 26.15
C GLN A 289 -6.65 -8.46 24.97
N SER A 290 -7.32 -8.81 23.87
CA SER A 290 -7.50 -7.86 22.76
C SER A 290 -8.72 -6.99 23.05
N PRO A 291 -8.61 -5.66 23.06
CA PRO A 291 -9.77 -4.77 23.24
C PRO A 291 -10.79 -4.87 22.09
N LYS A 292 -10.47 -5.59 21.00
CA LYS A 292 -11.38 -5.89 19.89
C LYS A 292 -11.80 -7.37 19.80
N SER A 293 -11.41 -8.20 20.77
CA SER A 293 -11.89 -9.57 20.87
C SER A 293 -13.38 -9.55 21.19
N GLU A 294 -14.17 -10.29 20.42
CA GLU A 294 -15.62 -10.45 20.67
C GLU A 294 -15.91 -11.82 21.32
N GLY A 295 -14.85 -12.56 21.66
CA GLY A 295 -14.92 -13.90 22.23
C GLY A 295 -14.49 -14.95 21.22
N PHE A 296 -14.19 -16.15 21.71
CA PHE A 296 -13.56 -17.19 20.90
C PHE A 296 -14.34 -17.55 19.62
N PHE A 297 -15.68 -17.63 19.69
CA PHE A 297 -16.49 -18.03 18.54
C PHE A 297 -16.50 -16.96 17.45
N ALA A 298 -16.82 -15.72 17.81
CA ALA A 298 -16.79 -14.58 16.90
C ALA A 298 -15.41 -14.40 16.27
N ASP A 299 -14.35 -14.50 17.07
CA ASP A 299 -12.98 -14.37 16.60
C ASP A 299 -12.55 -15.53 15.69
N SER A 300 -12.94 -16.77 16.01
CA SER A 300 -12.66 -17.94 15.17
C SER A 300 -13.46 -17.91 13.86
N GLN A 301 -14.70 -17.40 13.91
CA GLN A 301 -15.50 -17.14 12.72
C GLN A 301 -14.84 -16.08 11.85
N TYR A 302 -14.36 -14.98 12.45
CA TYR A 302 -13.58 -13.95 11.77
C TYR A 302 -12.35 -14.56 11.09
N ASN A 303 -11.49 -15.26 11.83
CA ASN A 303 -10.27 -15.88 11.29
C ASN A 303 -10.59 -16.88 10.15
N SER A 304 -11.72 -17.61 10.25
CA SER A 304 -12.19 -18.51 9.19
C SER A 304 -12.58 -17.75 7.92
N ASN A 305 -13.28 -16.62 8.06
CA ASN A 305 -13.66 -15.78 6.93
C ASN A 305 -12.44 -15.13 6.27
N GLU A 306 -11.47 -14.67 7.05
CA GLU A 306 -10.21 -14.14 6.52
C GLU A 306 -9.48 -15.20 5.71
N LEU A 307 -9.28 -16.40 6.29
CA LEU A 307 -8.62 -17.52 5.61
C LEU A 307 -9.33 -17.89 4.29
N ARG A 308 -10.67 -17.89 4.29
CA ARG A 308 -11.46 -18.13 3.08
C ARG A 308 -11.11 -17.12 1.98
N PHE A 309 -11.13 -15.83 2.30
CA PHE A 309 -10.92 -14.78 1.31
C PHE A 309 -9.48 -14.76 0.80
N ILE A 310 -8.48 -14.78 1.68
CA ILE A 310 -7.07 -14.73 1.27
C ILE A 310 -6.67 -15.93 0.40
N ARG A 311 -7.22 -17.12 0.68
CA ARG A 311 -6.93 -18.32 -0.13
C ARG A 311 -7.70 -18.36 -1.43
N HIS A 312 -8.87 -17.74 -1.51
CA HIS A 312 -9.51 -17.50 -2.81
C HIS A 312 -8.61 -16.63 -3.71
N TYR A 313 -8.08 -15.51 -3.19
CA TYR A 313 -7.13 -14.69 -3.96
C TYR A 313 -5.83 -15.42 -4.30
N ALA A 314 -5.34 -16.31 -3.43
CA ALA A 314 -4.18 -17.15 -3.73
C ALA A 314 -4.44 -18.08 -4.93
N ALA A 315 -5.63 -18.68 -5.00
CA ALA A 315 -6.03 -19.55 -6.10
C ALA A 315 -6.11 -18.79 -7.42
N GLU A 316 -6.83 -17.67 -7.45
CA GLU A 316 -6.95 -16.85 -8.67
C GLU A 316 -5.60 -16.28 -9.11
N TYR A 317 -4.77 -15.84 -8.17
CA TYR A 317 -3.41 -15.39 -8.50
C TYR A 317 -2.58 -16.50 -9.17
N CYS A 318 -2.60 -17.73 -8.65
CA CYS A 318 -1.91 -18.85 -9.29
C CYS A 318 -2.43 -19.13 -10.71
N ARG A 319 -3.74 -19.00 -10.96
CA ARG A 319 -4.33 -19.15 -12.30
C ARG A 319 -3.84 -18.07 -13.25
N GLU A 320 -3.80 -16.82 -12.82
CA GLU A 320 -3.28 -15.73 -13.66
C GLU A 320 -1.82 -15.91 -14.08
N LEU A 321 -1.02 -16.57 -13.24
CA LEU A 321 0.39 -16.81 -13.53
C LEU A 321 0.63 -17.92 -14.56
N VAL A 322 -0.37 -18.71 -14.91
CA VAL A 322 -0.25 -19.78 -15.91
C VAL A 322 0.21 -19.24 -17.27
N ASP A 323 -0.38 -18.13 -17.72
CA ASP A 323 -0.02 -17.51 -18.99
C ASP A 323 1.37 -16.86 -18.94
N LEU A 324 1.81 -16.41 -17.76
CA LEU A 324 3.12 -15.82 -17.56
C LEU A 324 4.23 -16.88 -17.48
N PHE A 325 3.94 -18.06 -16.93
CA PHE A 325 4.87 -19.17 -16.76
C PHE A 325 4.31 -20.48 -17.33
N PRO A 326 4.13 -20.57 -18.66
CA PRO A 326 3.44 -21.70 -19.30
C PRO A 326 4.12 -23.04 -19.08
N SER A 327 5.45 -23.07 -18.92
CA SER A 327 6.20 -24.30 -18.59
C SER A 327 5.78 -24.91 -17.25
N THR A 328 5.20 -24.11 -16.36
CA THR A 328 4.83 -24.48 -14.99
C THR A 328 3.32 -24.55 -14.76
N ALA A 329 2.53 -24.37 -15.83
CA ALA A 329 1.08 -24.27 -15.80
C ALA A 329 0.41 -25.34 -14.93
N SER A 330 0.77 -26.61 -15.13
CA SER A 330 0.19 -27.73 -14.38
C SER A 330 0.42 -27.63 -12.86
N ASN A 331 1.59 -27.15 -12.44
CA ASN A 331 1.88 -26.96 -11.01
C ASN A 331 1.10 -25.77 -10.45
N LEU A 332 1.02 -24.66 -11.18
CA LEU A 332 0.26 -23.48 -10.76
C LEU A 332 -1.26 -23.76 -10.67
N GLU A 333 -1.81 -24.50 -11.63
CA GLU A 333 -3.21 -24.97 -11.59
C GLU A 333 -3.46 -25.94 -10.44
N GLY A 334 -2.49 -26.83 -10.16
CA GLY A 334 -2.50 -27.71 -8.99
C GLY A 334 -2.55 -26.91 -7.69
N ALA A 335 -1.66 -25.91 -7.55
CA ALA A 335 -1.64 -25.01 -6.40
C ALA A 335 -2.97 -24.26 -6.23
N ALA A 336 -3.52 -23.72 -7.31
CA ALA A 336 -4.81 -23.04 -7.30
C ALA A 336 -5.94 -23.94 -6.81
N SER A 337 -6.00 -25.17 -7.34
CA SER A 337 -7.01 -26.16 -6.95
C SER A 337 -6.92 -26.53 -5.47
N HIS A 338 -5.71 -26.63 -4.92
CA HIS A 338 -5.52 -26.87 -3.50
C HIS A 338 -5.93 -25.67 -2.64
N TYR A 339 -5.64 -24.44 -3.07
CA TYR A 339 -6.12 -23.24 -2.37
C TYR A 339 -7.65 -23.11 -2.37
N ASP A 340 -8.34 -23.54 -3.43
CA ASP A 340 -9.81 -23.64 -3.41
C ASP A 340 -10.32 -24.59 -2.32
N LEU A 341 -9.64 -25.73 -2.12
CA LEU A 341 -9.97 -26.66 -1.05
C LEU A 341 -9.79 -26.02 0.34
N VAL A 342 -8.74 -25.22 0.52
CA VAL A 342 -8.54 -24.43 1.76
C VAL A 342 -9.69 -23.45 1.96
N SER A 343 -10.03 -22.67 0.93
CA SER A 343 -11.11 -21.69 0.98
C SER A 343 -12.48 -22.34 1.28
N ALA A 344 -12.76 -23.49 0.67
CA ALA A 344 -13.97 -24.26 0.91
C ALA A 344 -14.03 -24.84 2.33
N ALA A 345 -12.90 -25.32 2.87
CA ALA A 345 -12.81 -25.79 4.25
C ALA A 345 -13.04 -24.65 5.25
N ALA A 346 -12.41 -23.49 5.02
CA ALA A 346 -12.56 -22.29 5.85
C ALA A 346 -14.01 -21.76 5.83
N SER A 347 -14.68 -21.80 4.68
CA SER A 347 -16.11 -21.46 4.55
C SER A 347 -17.00 -22.34 5.44
N LYS A 348 -16.76 -23.65 5.45
CA LYS A 348 -17.49 -24.60 6.29
C LYS A 348 -17.17 -24.41 7.77
N LEU A 349 -15.93 -24.03 8.09
CA LEU A 349 -15.46 -23.76 9.44
C LEU A 349 -16.14 -22.53 10.04
N ALA A 350 -16.28 -21.44 9.27
CA ALA A 350 -17.00 -20.24 9.69
C ALA A 350 -18.46 -20.57 10.10
N LEU A 351 -19.13 -21.47 9.37
CA LEU A 351 -20.48 -21.92 9.71
C LEU A 351 -20.53 -22.76 10.99
N VAL A 352 -19.46 -23.48 11.35
CA VAL A 352 -19.39 -24.20 12.63
C VAL A 352 -19.33 -23.20 13.78
N PHE A 353 -18.47 -22.20 13.69
CA PHE A 353 -18.35 -21.20 14.75
C PHE A 353 -19.56 -20.29 14.87
N LEU A 354 -20.21 -19.93 13.76
CA LEU A 354 -21.47 -19.19 13.80
C LEU A 354 -22.54 -19.93 14.62
N ARG A 355 -22.73 -21.24 14.39
CA ARG A 355 -23.70 -22.03 15.17
C ARG A 355 -23.31 -22.15 16.64
N ALA A 356 -22.01 -22.27 16.93
CA ALA A 356 -21.51 -22.38 18.30
C ALA A 356 -21.63 -21.05 19.06
N GLU A 357 -21.56 -19.91 18.36
CA GLU A 357 -21.81 -18.59 18.92
C GLU A 357 -23.26 -18.45 19.40
N ASP A 358 -24.22 -18.88 18.58
CA ASP A 358 -25.65 -18.86 18.93
C ASP A 358 -25.95 -19.68 20.20
N THR A 359 -25.21 -20.76 20.44
CA THR A 359 -25.39 -21.64 21.61
C THR A 359 -24.47 -21.30 22.78
N GLY A 360 -23.45 -20.45 22.56
CA GLY A 360 -22.40 -20.16 23.55
C GLY A 360 -21.50 -21.37 23.89
N GLU A 361 -21.57 -22.46 23.13
CA GLU A 361 -20.83 -23.69 23.38
C GLU A 361 -20.45 -24.38 22.06
N LEU A 362 -19.20 -24.88 22.00
CA LEU A 362 -18.76 -25.78 20.92
C LEU A 362 -18.91 -27.23 21.35
N ALA A 363 -20.03 -27.83 20.98
CA ALA A 363 -20.33 -29.23 21.21
C ALA A 363 -19.18 -30.14 20.72
N ALA A 364 -18.98 -31.29 21.38
CA ALA A 364 -17.89 -32.22 21.05
C ALA A 364 -17.89 -32.64 19.56
N SER A 365 -19.07 -32.82 18.95
CA SER A 365 -19.21 -33.13 17.53
C SER A 365 -18.76 -31.99 16.62
N ASP A 366 -19.13 -30.74 16.93
CA ASP A 366 -18.69 -29.55 16.20
C ASP A 366 -17.20 -29.28 16.40
N ARG A 367 -16.65 -29.59 17.58
CA ARG A 367 -15.21 -29.53 17.85
C ARG A 367 -14.41 -30.50 16.97
N MET A 368 -14.84 -31.77 16.90
CA MET A 368 -14.26 -32.75 15.98
C MET A 368 -14.36 -32.30 14.52
N LYS A 369 -15.52 -31.77 14.13
CA LYS A 369 -15.75 -31.24 12.78
C LYS A 369 -14.82 -30.06 12.46
N ALA A 370 -14.70 -29.09 13.37
CA ALA A 370 -13.84 -27.92 13.22
C ALA A 370 -12.36 -28.33 13.09
N SER A 371 -11.87 -29.18 14.01
CA SER A 371 -10.51 -29.70 13.95
C SER A 371 -10.23 -30.49 12.67
N GLY A 372 -11.19 -31.29 12.20
CA GLY A 372 -11.11 -32.00 10.93
C GLY A 372 -11.08 -31.07 9.71
N LEU A 373 -11.83 -29.96 9.73
CA LEU A 373 -11.80 -28.95 8.67
C LEU A 373 -10.46 -28.21 8.63
N ILE A 374 -9.89 -27.85 9.78
CA ILE A 374 -8.57 -27.20 9.85
C ILE A 374 -7.47 -28.15 9.38
N SER A 375 -7.57 -29.44 9.72
CA SER A 375 -6.62 -30.45 9.24
C SER A 375 -6.66 -30.60 7.72
N LYS A 376 -7.86 -30.56 7.11
CA LYS A 376 -8.04 -30.56 5.65
C LYS A 376 -7.45 -29.31 5.01
N ALA A 377 -7.71 -28.13 5.60
CA ALA A 377 -7.13 -26.88 5.17
C ALA A 377 -5.59 -26.92 5.22
N LEU A 378 -5.02 -27.40 6.32
CA LEU A 378 -3.57 -27.53 6.48
C LEU A 378 -2.95 -28.47 5.45
N GLN A 379 -3.56 -29.63 5.17
CA GLN A 379 -3.03 -30.54 4.16
C GLN A 379 -3.09 -29.92 2.76
N ALA A 380 -4.24 -29.33 2.39
CA ALA A 380 -4.37 -28.66 1.11
C ALA A 380 -3.40 -27.47 0.97
N GLU A 381 -3.16 -26.70 2.04
CA GLU A 381 -2.15 -25.65 2.06
C GLU A 381 -0.74 -26.20 1.77
N ARG A 382 -0.37 -27.33 2.38
CA ARG A 382 0.92 -27.98 2.14
C ARG A 382 1.06 -28.45 0.70
N ASP A 383 0.01 -29.05 0.15
CA ASP A 383 0.00 -29.53 -1.23
C ASP A 383 0.07 -28.35 -2.22
N ALA A 384 -0.61 -27.23 -1.92
CA ALA A 384 -0.52 -26.01 -2.73
C ALA A 384 0.92 -25.45 -2.75
N ILE A 385 1.57 -25.39 -1.60
CA ILE A 385 2.94 -24.88 -1.47
C ILE A 385 3.94 -25.82 -2.14
N ALA A 386 3.77 -27.15 -2.04
CA ALA A 386 4.60 -28.10 -2.76
C ALA A 386 4.53 -27.92 -4.29
N ASN A 387 3.32 -27.63 -4.81
CA ASN A 387 3.15 -27.29 -6.22
C ASN A 387 3.84 -25.96 -6.59
N ILE A 388 3.75 -24.93 -5.73
CA ILE A 388 4.48 -23.66 -5.94
C ILE A 388 6.00 -23.89 -5.95
N GLU A 389 6.54 -24.70 -5.04
CA GLU A 389 7.96 -25.05 -5.02
C GLU A 389 8.38 -25.79 -6.30
N ALA A 390 7.54 -26.71 -6.79
CA ALA A 390 7.78 -27.39 -8.05
C ALA A 390 7.74 -26.43 -9.25
N ALA A 391 6.82 -25.47 -9.28
CA ALA A 391 6.79 -24.42 -10.30
C ALA A 391 8.07 -23.56 -10.25
N LEU A 392 8.47 -23.09 -9.07
CA LEU A 392 9.69 -22.29 -8.90
C LEU A 392 10.95 -23.02 -9.39
N SER A 393 11.02 -24.34 -9.20
CA SER A 393 12.16 -25.14 -9.70
C SER A 393 12.29 -25.16 -11.24
N GLN A 394 11.20 -24.86 -11.95
CA GLN A 394 11.14 -24.81 -13.42
C GLN A 394 11.24 -23.38 -13.99
N ILE A 395 10.88 -22.35 -13.20
CA ILE A 395 11.02 -20.94 -13.59
C ILE A 395 12.50 -20.53 -13.64
N GLY A 396 13.36 -21.19 -12.85
CA GLY A 396 14.77 -20.81 -12.70
C GLY A 396 14.96 -19.66 -11.71
N ASP A 397 16.22 -19.30 -11.47
CA ASP A 397 16.61 -18.16 -10.63
C ASP A 397 16.54 -16.82 -11.37
#